data_AF-T0ZAK0-F1
#
_entry.id   AF-T0ZAK0-F1
#
_cell.length_a   1.000
_cell.length_b   1.000
_cell.length_c   1.000
_cell.angle_alpha   90.00
_cell.angle_beta   90.00
_cell.angle_gamma   90.00
#
_symmetry.space_group_name_H-M   'P 1'
#
loop_
_entity.id
_entity.type
_entity.pdbx_description
1 polymer ?
#
loop_
_entity_poly.entity_id
_entity_poly.type
_entity_poly.pdbx_seq_one_letter_code
_entity_poly.pdbx_strand_id
1 'polypeptide(L)'
;KSIRKALSTLRPNAEYRSLFDAALGRQRADWLIGFNASIAYSRNLQSRGAGGAWSIGRVQTPTLALIVDREREIERFTSRQHFTVRTDLETSRNEGILALWQIPDDLLVDELLLDREPAAALVARLPGERAVVEKFTRKEHEREALMPYNLSKLKQVANR
;
A
#
# COMPACT_ATOMS: atom_id res chain seq x y z
N LYS A 1 0.15 5.38 -40.63
CA LYS A 1 -0.73 4.20 -40.87
C LYS A 1 -1.96 4.14 -39.94
N SER A 2 -1.87 4.56 -38.66
CA SER A 2 -3.00 4.47 -37.70
C SER A 2 -4.25 5.27 -38.07
N ILE A 3 -4.13 6.56 -38.41
CA ILE A 3 -5.31 7.42 -38.72
C ILE A 3 -6.09 6.92 -39.93
N ARG A 4 -5.41 6.56 -41.03
CA ARG A 4 -6.08 5.99 -42.22
C ARG A 4 -6.85 4.71 -41.89
N LYS A 5 -6.29 3.84 -41.03
CA LYS A 5 -6.96 2.61 -40.56
C LYS A 5 -8.19 2.92 -39.71
N ALA A 6 -8.12 3.89 -38.79
CA ALA A 6 -9.26 4.29 -37.98
C ALA A 6 -10.41 4.85 -38.82
N LEU A 7 -10.08 5.70 -39.82
CA LEU A 7 -11.06 6.26 -40.75
C LEU A 7 -11.66 5.21 -41.70
N SER A 8 -10.95 4.12 -42.00
CA SER A 8 -11.50 3.03 -42.81
C SER A 8 -12.40 2.07 -42.01
N THR A 9 -12.41 2.15 -40.67
CA THR A 9 -13.19 1.26 -39.79
C THR A 9 -14.12 2.06 -38.87
N LEU A 10 -14.83 3.04 -39.43
CA LEU A 10 -15.81 3.82 -38.66
C LEU A 10 -16.98 2.94 -38.22
N ARG A 11 -17.43 3.16 -36.99
CA ARG A 11 -18.61 2.50 -36.43
C ARG A 11 -19.74 3.51 -36.25
N PRO A 12 -21.01 3.11 -36.45
CA PRO A 12 -22.17 3.92 -36.10
C PRO A 12 -22.07 4.48 -34.67
N ASN A 13 -22.32 5.79 -34.52
CA ASN A 13 -22.22 6.46 -33.21
C ASN A 13 -23.16 5.87 -32.15
N ALA A 14 -24.29 5.28 -32.58
CA ALA A 14 -25.25 4.63 -31.70
C ALA A 14 -24.63 3.51 -30.84
N GLU A 15 -23.58 2.84 -31.34
CA GLU A 15 -22.87 1.78 -30.60
C GLU A 15 -22.10 2.31 -29.37
N TYR A 16 -21.85 3.63 -29.32
CA TYR A 16 -21.15 4.29 -28.22
C TYR A 16 -22.11 4.97 -27.23
N ARG A 17 -23.42 4.78 -27.37
CA ARG A 17 -24.43 5.44 -26.53
C ARG A 17 -24.24 5.16 -25.04
N SER A 18 -23.89 3.92 -24.68
CA SER A 18 -23.65 3.52 -23.29
C SER A 18 -22.45 4.25 -22.67
N LEU A 19 -21.36 4.46 -23.44
CA LEU A 19 -20.20 5.23 -22.98
C LEU A 19 -20.56 6.70 -22.77
N PHE A 20 -21.37 7.26 -23.66
CA PHE A 20 -21.88 8.62 -23.53
C PHE A 20 -22.73 8.77 -22.26
N ASP A 21 -23.72 7.89 -22.05
CA ASP A 21 -24.61 7.95 -20.90
C ASP A 21 -23.82 7.78 -19.58
N ALA A 22 -22.79 6.92 -19.55
CA ALA A 22 -21.90 6.77 -18.41
C ALA A 22 -21.10 8.06 -18.11
N ALA A 23 -20.54 8.70 -19.15
CA ALA A 23 -19.82 9.97 -19.01
C ALA A 23 -20.74 11.09 -18.52
N LEU A 24 -21.95 11.18 -19.08
CA LEU A 24 -22.96 12.17 -18.69
C LEU A 24 -23.44 11.95 -17.25
N GLY A 25 -23.72 10.70 -16.87
CA GLY A 25 -24.10 10.33 -15.51
C GLY A 25 -23.03 10.73 -14.50
N ARG A 26 -21.75 10.46 -14.81
CA ARG A 26 -20.62 10.89 -13.99
C ARG A 26 -20.54 12.41 -13.85
N GLN A 27 -20.64 13.14 -14.95
CA GLN A 27 -20.58 14.61 -14.95
C GLN A 27 -21.69 15.20 -14.08
N ARG A 28 -22.92 14.70 -14.21
CA ARG A 28 -24.07 15.16 -13.42
C ARG A 28 -23.90 14.84 -11.93
N ALA A 29 -23.44 13.65 -11.60
CA ALA A 29 -23.20 13.25 -10.21
C ALA A 29 -22.11 14.10 -9.55
N ASP A 30 -20.99 14.31 -10.24
CA ASP A 30 -19.88 15.12 -9.73
C ASP A 30 -20.29 16.58 -9.54
N TRP A 31 -21.09 17.14 -10.46
CA TRP A 31 -21.64 18.49 -10.33
C TRP A 31 -22.64 18.60 -9.17
N LEU A 32 -23.60 17.67 -9.09
CA LEU A 32 -24.65 17.70 -8.07
C LEU A 32 -24.06 17.60 -6.65
N ILE A 33 -23.13 16.67 -6.43
CA ILE A 33 -22.49 16.49 -5.12
C ILE A 33 -21.53 17.66 -4.86
N GLY A 34 -20.66 17.96 -5.83
CA GLY A 34 -19.59 18.93 -5.64
C GLY A 34 -20.12 20.33 -5.36
N PHE A 35 -21.08 20.80 -6.15
CA PHE A 35 -21.63 22.16 -6.00
C PHE A 35 -22.42 22.32 -4.70
N ASN A 36 -23.40 21.43 -4.46
CA ASN A 36 -24.26 21.54 -3.28
C ASN A 36 -23.49 21.37 -1.98
N ALA A 37 -22.62 20.36 -1.89
CA ALA A 37 -21.85 20.12 -0.68
C ALA A 37 -20.82 21.23 -0.42
N SER A 38 -20.14 21.74 -1.44
CA SER A 38 -19.19 22.85 -1.27
C SER A 38 -19.89 24.12 -0.76
N ILE A 39 -21.07 24.45 -1.29
CA ILE A 39 -21.85 25.61 -0.82
C ILE A 39 -22.30 25.40 0.63
N ALA A 40 -22.86 24.24 0.94
CA ALA A 40 -23.36 23.93 2.27
C ALA A 40 -22.24 24.02 3.32
N TYR A 41 -21.10 23.37 3.06
CA TYR A 41 -19.95 23.39 3.98
C TYR A 41 -19.33 24.78 4.09
N SER A 42 -19.14 25.49 2.97
CA SER A 42 -18.54 26.84 3.00
C SER A 42 -19.41 27.81 3.80
N ARG A 43 -20.74 27.81 3.61
CA ARG A 43 -21.66 28.66 4.39
C ARG A 43 -21.68 28.29 5.87
N ASN A 44 -21.69 26.99 6.19
CA ASN A 44 -21.67 26.53 7.57
C ASN A 44 -20.38 26.97 8.28
N LEU A 45 -19.22 26.78 7.66
CA LEU A 45 -17.94 27.16 8.22
C LEU A 45 -17.79 28.67 8.34
N GLN A 46 -18.27 29.42 7.34
CA GLN A 46 -18.30 30.88 7.40
C GLN A 46 -19.14 31.40 8.58
N SER A 47 -20.30 30.79 8.87
CA SER A 47 -21.09 31.14 10.05
C SER A 47 -20.39 30.85 11.39
N ARG A 48 -19.34 30.02 11.37
CA ARG A 48 -18.50 29.68 12.53
C ARG A 48 -17.18 30.46 12.57
N GLY A 49 -17.04 31.50 11.74
CA GLY A 49 -15.84 32.35 11.70
C GLY A 49 -14.70 31.80 10.84
N ALA A 50 -14.87 30.66 10.17
CA ALA A 50 -13.88 30.15 9.23
C ALA A 50 -14.07 30.77 7.84
N GLY A 51 -13.11 31.59 7.41
CA GLY A 51 -13.09 32.19 6.08
C GLY A 51 -12.73 31.18 4.97
N GLY A 52 -13.05 31.52 3.72
CA GLY A 52 -12.64 30.77 2.53
C GLY A 52 -13.71 29.87 1.92
N ALA A 53 -13.36 29.27 0.78
CA ALA A 53 -14.19 28.30 0.07
C ALA A 53 -13.70 26.88 0.35
N TRP A 54 -14.61 26.02 0.77
CA TRP A 54 -14.33 24.64 1.17
C TRP A 54 -14.88 23.70 0.12
N SER A 55 -14.00 23.20 -0.76
CA SER A 55 -14.39 22.32 -1.85
C SER A 55 -14.66 20.90 -1.34
N ILE A 56 -15.87 20.41 -1.59
CA ILE A 56 -16.29 19.03 -1.34
C ILE A 56 -16.51 18.36 -2.68
N GLY A 57 -16.11 17.11 -2.83
CA GLY A 57 -16.37 16.37 -4.05
C GLY A 57 -16.06 14.88 -3.93
N ARG A 58 -16.72 14.09 -4.76
CA ARG A 58 -16.67 12.62 -4.73
C ARG A 58 -15.27 12.02 -4.93
N VAL A 59 -14.33 12.77 -5.53
CA VAL A 59 -12.94 12.32 -5.75
C VAL A 59 -11.97 13.04 -4.81
N GLN A 60 -12.02 14.38 -4.77
CA GLN A 60 -11.08 15.17 -3.95
C GLN A 60 -11.20 14.87 -2.45
N THR A 61 -12.43 14.73 -1.93
CA THR A 61 -12.65 14.58 -0.49
C THR A 61 -12.21 13.20 0.01
N PRO A 62 -12.53 12.07 -0.67
CA PRO A 62 -11.95 10.77 -0.29
C PRO A 62 -10.43 10.72 -0.48
N THR A 63 -9.88 11.42 -1.49
CA THR A 63 -8.42 11.49 -1.67
C THR A 63 -7.75 12.19 -0.50
N LEU A 64 -8.32 13.30 -0.02
CA LEU A 64 -7.86 13.97 1.19
C LEU A 64 -8.03 13.08 2.43
N ALA A 65 -9.13 12.34 2.53
CA ALA A 65 -9.36 11.42 3.64
C ALA A 65 -8.26 10.35 3.75
N LEU A 66 -7.77 9.81 2.63
CA LEU A 66 -6.64 8.86 2.66
C LEU A 66 -5.38 9.44 3.32
N ILE A 67 -5.12 10.73 3.15
CA ILE A 67 -3.97 11.42 3.76
C ILE A 67 -4.24 11.64 5.24
N VAL A 68 -5.41 12.18 5.58
CA VAL A 68 -5.80 12.47 6.97
C VAL A 68 -5.88 11.20 7.82
N ASP A 69 -6.40 10.11 7.27
CA ASP A 69 -6.48 8.83 7.97
C ASP A 69 -5.09 8.25 8.21
N ARG A 70 -4.18 8.35 7.22
CA ARG A 70 -2.78 7.97 7.40
C ARG A 70 -2.07 8.84 8.44
N GLU A 71 -2.35 10.13 8.48
CA GLU A 71 -1.78 11.04 9.49
C GLU A 71 -2.27 10.66 10.90
N ARG A 72 -3.56 10.37 11.05
CA ARG A 72 -4.12 9.86 12.32
C ARG A 72 -3.54 8.52 12.74
N GLU A 73 -3.27 7.62 11.80
CA GLU A 73 -2.56 6.36 12.08
C GLU A 73 -1.16 6.63 12.65
N ILE A 74 -0.44 7.59 12.06
CA ILE A 74 0.89 8.01 12.52
C ILE A 74 0.81 8.68 13.90
N GLU A 75 -0.13 9.59 14.12
CA GLU A 75 -0.33 10.26 15.43
C GLU A 75 -0.67 9.28 16.56
N ARG A 76 -1.44 8.23 16.24
CA ARG A 76 -1.83 7.18 17.20
C ARG A 76 -0.78 6.08 17.33
N PHE A 77 0.24 6.07 16.47
CA PHE A 77 1.28 5.05 16.49
C PHE A 77 2.11 5.19 17.76
N THR A 78 2.06 4.17 18.62
CA THR A 78 2.92 4.07 19.80
C THR A 78 4.03 3.07 19.49
N SER A 79 5.27 3.56 19.42
CA SER A 79 6.44 2.70 19.20
C SER A 79 6.58 1.70 20.35
N ARG A 80 6.74 0.42 20.01
CA ARG A 80 6.97 -0.67 20.97
C ARG A 80 8.34 -1.28 20.71
N GLN A 81 9.10 -1.48 21.78
CA GLN A 81 10.32 -2.26 21.72
C GLN A 81 9.94 -3.73 21.50
N HIS A 82 10.61 -4.39 20.55
CA HIS A 82 10.48 -5.81 20.31
C HIS A 82 11.86 -6.42 20.12
N PHE A 83 11.94 -7.73 20.29
CA PHE A 83 13.19 -8.48 20.28
C PHE A 83 13.13 -9.62 19.27
N THR A 84 14.25 -9.86 18.61
CA THR A 84 14.47 -11.07 17.81
C THR A 84 15.93 -11.49 17.99
N VAL A 85 16.21 -12.76 17.74
CA VAL A 85 17.57 -13.30 17.83
C VAL A 85 18.06 -13.57 16.41
N ARG A 86 19.24 -13.03 16.11
CA ARG A 86 19.98 -13.26 14.88
C ARG A 86 21.29 -13.94 15.22
N THR A 87 21.65 -14.98 14.48
CA THR A 87 22.91 -15.70 14.66
C THR A 87 23.62 -15.89 13.33
N ASP A 88 24.94 -15.73 13.36
CA ASP A 88 25.84 -16.02 12.25
C ASP A 88 26.31 -17.48 12.39
N LEU A 89 25.98 -18.30 11.41
CA LEU A 89 26.38 -19.70 11.33
C LEU A 89 27.49 -19.85 10.31
N GLU A 90 28.44 -20.74 10.58
CA GLU A 90 29.51 -21.08 9.65
C GLU A 90 29.38 -22.54 9.21
N THR A 91 29.42 -22.77 7.90
CA THR A 91 29.39 -24.14 7.37
C THR A 91 30.79 -24.77 7.41
N SER A 92 30.87 -26.08 7.23
CA SER A 92 32.15 -26.79 7.07
C SER A 92 32.98 -26.33 5.87
N ARG A 93 32.41 -25.51 4.98
CA ARG A 93 33.08 -24.88 3.83
C ARG A 93 33.47 -23.42 4.08
N ASN A 94 33.40 -22.96 5.33
CA ASN A 94 33.72 -21.57 5.71
C ASN A 94 32.76 -20.54 5.10
N GLU A 95 31.52 -20.94 4.80
CA GLU A 95 30.47 -20.05 4.29
C GLU A 95 29.61 -19.52 5.45
N GLY A 96 29.40 -18.20 5.51
CA GLY A 96 28.56 -17.55 6.51
C GLY A 96 27.08 -17.58 6.14
N ILE A 97 26.23 -18.00 7.07
CA ILE A 97 24.77 -18.03 6.93
C ILE A 97 24.15 -17.23 8.07
N LEU A 98 23.34 -16.23 7.72
CA LEU A 98 22.52 -15.52 8.70
C LEU A 98 21.23 -16.29 8.97
N ALA A 99 21.05 -16.72 10.22
CA ALA A 99 19.81 -17.31 10.68
C ALA A 99 19.05 -16.34 11.59
N LEU A 100 17.74 -16.25 11.36
CA LEU A 100 16.80 -15.50 12.20
C LEU A 100 15.95 -16.49 12.98
N TRP A 101 15.74 -16.20 14.26
CA TRP A 101 14.92 -17.04 15.12
C TRP A 101 13.45 -17.00 14.68
N GLN A 102 12.88 -18.18 14.44
CA GLN A 102 11.44 -18.37 14.31
C GLN A 102 10.85 -18.43 15.73
N ILE A 103 10.27 -17.32 16.15
CA ILE A 103 9.68 -17.17 17.49
C ILE A 103 8.37 -17.98 17.52
N PRO A 104 8.18 -18.84 18.54
CA PRO A 104 6.91 -19.54 18.76
C PRO A 104 5.71 -18.58 18.92
N ASP A 105 4.56 -18.94 18.34
CA ASP A 105 3.36 -18.09 18.32
C ASP A 105 2.82 -17.74 19.72
N ASP A 106 3.06 -18.59 20.72
CA ASP A 106 2.64 -18.38 22.11
C ASP A 106 3.39 -17.24 22.82
N LEU A 107 4.56 -16.84 22.30
CA LEU A 107 5.37 -15.74 22.83
C LEU A 107 5.15 -14.42 22.08
N LEU A 108 4.37 -14.44 20.98
CA LEU A 108 4.15 -13.28 20.13
C LEU A 108 2.90 -12.50 20.56
N VAL A 109 3.03 -11.18 20.58
CA VAL A 109 1.92 -10.23 20.68
C VAL A 109 1.96 -9.37 19.43
N ASP A 110 0.90 -9.42 18.63
CA ASP A 110 0.82 -8.72 17.33
C ASP A 110 2.01 -9.06 16.41
N GLU A 111 2.38 -10.34 16.30
CA GLU A 111 3.54 -10.86 15.53
C GLU A 111 4.92 -10.42 16.05
N LEU A 112 4.98 -9.75 17.22
CA LEU A 112 6.23 -9.27 17.83
C LEU A 112 6.48 -9.91 19.19
N LEU A 113 7.74 -10.26 19.47
CA LEU A 113 8.16 -10.63 20.82
C LEU A 113 8.47 -9.36 21.61
N LEU A 114 7.62 -9.04 22.57
CA LEU A 114 7.77 -7.85 23.42
C LEU A 114 8.64 -8.12 24.66
N ASP A 115 8.62 -9.36 25.16
CA ASP A 115 9.40 -9.74 26.33
C ASP A 115 10.83 -10.11 25.95
N ARG A 116 11.80 -9.52 26.66
CA ARG A 116 13.23 -9.75 26.37
C ARG A 116 13.74 -11.09 26.89
N GLU A 117 13.12 -11.64 27.93
CA GLU A 117 13.60 -12.84 28.63
C GLU A 117 13.76 -14.06 27.72
N PRO A 118 12.77 -14.45 26.87
CA PRO A 118 12.92 -15.60 25.98
C PRO A 118 14.07 -15.43 24.98
N ALA A 119 14.24 -14.22 24.44
CA ALA A 119 15.35 -13.91 23.53
C ALA A 119 16.71 -13.98 24.26
N ALA A 120 16.80 -13.45 25.48
CA ALA A 120 18.01 -13.49 26.28
C ALA A 120 18.42 -14.92 26.68
N ALA A 121 17.44 -15.74 27.08
CA ALA A 121 17.65 -17.15 27.39
C ALA A 121 18.16 -17.93 26.17
N LEU A 122 17.61 -17.65 24.98
CA LEU A 122 18.08 -18.27 23.74
C LEU A 122 19.52 -17.85 23.42
N VAL A 123 19.85 -16.56 23.50
CA VAL A 123 21.22 -16.05 23.27
C VAL A 123 22.24 -16.65 24.23
N ALA A 124 21.86 -16.94 25.48
CA ALA A 124 22.76 -17.58 26.43
C ALA A 124 23.03 -19.06 26.11
N ARG A 125 22.11 -19.75 25.43
CA ARG A 125 22.22 -21.18 25.09
C ARG A 125 22.95 -21.45 23.78
N LEU A 126 22.86 -20.55 22.80
CA LEU A 126 23.37 -20.77 21.44
C LEU A 126 24.92 -20.87 21.30
N PRO A 127 25.77 -20.20 22.10
CA PRO A 127 27.21 -20.23 21.89
C PRO A 127 27.80 -21.64 22.03
N GLY A 128 28.46 -22.13 20.98
CA GLY A 128 29.10 -23.45 20.96
C GLY A 128 28.18 -24.62 20.58
N GLU A 129 26.88 -24.37 20.37
CA GLU A 129 25.93 -25.35 19.86
C GLU A 129 26.13 -25.60 18.35
N ARG A 130 25.78 -26.80 17.90
CA ARG A 130 25.83 -27.15 16.47
C ARG A 130 24.45 -26.97 15.84
N ALA A 131 24.37 -26.15 14.80
CA ALA A 131 23.14 -26.02 14.02
C ALA A 131 22.94 -27.26 13.12
N VAL A 132 21.72 -27.79 13.10
CA VAL A 132 21.32 -28.91 12.23
C VAL A 132 20.27 -28.41 11.25
N VAL A 133 20.44 -28.72 9.97
CA VAL A 133 19.46 -28.38 8.93
C VAL A 133 18.30 -29.37 9.00
N GLU A 134 17.15 -28.92 9.51
CA GLU A 134 15.94 -29.75 9.53
C GLU A 134 15.27 -29.85 8.15
N LYS A 135 15.25 -28.74 7.41
CA LYS A 135 14.59 -28.65 6.12
C LYS A 135 15.35 -27.72 5.18
N PHE A 136 15.68 -28.22 4.00
CA PHE A 136 16.21 -27.43 2.89
C PHE A 136 15.24 -27.48 1.72
N THR A 137 14.92 -26.31 1.16
CA THR A 137 14.05 -26.22 -0.01
C THR A 137 14.66 -25.24 -1.00
N ARG A 138 14.90 -25.70 -2.22
CA ARG A 138 15.31 -24.85 -3.33
C ARG A 138 14.11 -24.67 -4.25
N LYS A 139 13.63 -23.44 -4.37
CA LYS A 139 12.59 -23.07 -5.33
C LYS A 139 13.23 -22.24 -6.43
N GLU A 140 13.02 -22.66 -7.66
CA GLU A 140 13.38 -21.87 -8.82
C GLU A 140 12.23 -20.89 -9.09
N HIS A 141 12.54 -19.60 -9.07
CA HIS A 141 11.57 -18.55 -9.34
C HIS A 141 11.91 -17.92 -10.69
N GLU A 142 11.12 -18.24 -11.70
CA GLU A 142 11.14 -17.50 -12.96
C GLU A 142 10.33 -16.21 -12.78
N ARG A 143 10.92 -15.07 -13.15
CA ARG A 143 10.23 -13.77 -13.13
C ARG A 143 9.85 -13.42 -14.56
N GLU A 144 8.56 -13.38 -14.84
CA GLU A 144 8.05 -12.89 -16.11
C GLU A 144 8.46 -11.42 -16.35
N ALA A 145 8.63 -11.08 -17.63
CA ALA A 145 8.88 -9.70 -18.03
C ALA A 145 7.72 -8.80 -17.59
N LEU A 146 8.05 -7.60 -17.10
CA LEU A 146 7.04 -6.63 -16.70
C LEU A 146 6.16 -6.25 -17.89
N MET A 147 4.85 -6.17 -17.65
CA MET A 147 3.93 -5.62 -18.64
C MET A 147 4.31 -4.18 -19.03
N PRO A 148 4.02 -3.75 -20.27
CA PRO A 148 4.16 -2.36 -20.66
C PRO A 148 3.45 -1.42 -19.69
N TYR A 149 4.03 -0.24 -19.46
CA TYR A 149 3.45 0.71 -18.54
C TYR A 149 2.05 1.17 -18.97
N ASN A 150 1.09 1.07 -18.06
CA ASN A 150 -0.09 1.91 -18.10
C ASN A 150 0.24 3.30 -17.51
N LEU A 151 -0.61 4.29 -17.75
CA LEU A 151 -0.36 5.68 -17.33
C LEU A 151 -0.17 5.82 -15.81
N SER A 152 -0.94 5.07 -15.00
CA SER A 152 -0.84 5.11 -13.54
C SER A 152 0.52 4.60 -13.07
N LYS A 153 0.98 3.46 -13.62
CA LYS A 153 2.27 2.87 -13.29
C LYS A 153 3.43 3.75 -13.75
N LEU A 154 3.32 4.34 -14.95
CA LEU A 154 4.32 5.30 -15.45
C LEU A 154 4.46 6.49 -14.50
N LYS A 155 3.33 7.09 -14.09
CA LYS A 155 3.33 8.20 -13.12
C LYS A 155 3.93 7.79 -11.78
N GLN A 156 3.61 6.59 -11.28
CA GLN A 156 4.17 6.09 -10.03
C GLN A 156 5.70 5.94 -10.11
N VAL A 157 6.22 5.41 -11.21
CA VAL A 157 7.67 5.22 -11.40
C VAL A 157 8.38 6.57 -11.59
N ALA A 158 7.77 7.51 -12.31
CA ALA A 158 8.36 8.84 -12.53
C ALA A 158 8.36 9.74 -11.28
N ASN A 159 7.44 9.49 -10.33
CA ASN A 159 7.33 10.23 -9.07
C ASN A 159 8.05 9.54 -7.88
N ARG A 160 8.75 8.42 -8.13
CA ARG A 160 9.62 7.78 -7.13
C ARG A 160 10.95 8.52 -7.04
#